data_AF-A0A530Z1Q9-F1
#
_entry.id   AF-A0A530Z1Q9-F1
#
_cell.length_a   1.000
_cell.length_b   1.000
_cell.length_c   1.000
_cell.angle_alpha   90.00
_cell.angle_beta   90.00
_cell.angle_gamma   90.00
#
_symmetry.space_group_name_H-M   'P 1'
#
loop_
_entity.id
_entity.type
_entity.pdbx_description
1 polymer ?
#
loop_
_entity_poly.entity_id
_entity_poly.type
_entity_poly.pdbx_seq_one_letter_code
_entity_poly.pdbx_strand_id
1 'polypeptide(L)'
;MLDKEAAKFWIETNLRRRDTVDRFYFFGSFATPSKKIGDVDIVVIFSTFDQYGFLVETCRNFRDKFGISLHIQSFHIDQIEEIEEFLKMANINRGNDGKGPALFDNEVS
;
A
#
# COMPACT_ATOMS: atom_id res chain seq x y z
N MET A 1 -22.06 1.96 -2.04
CA MET A 1 -21.03 0.90 -1.97
C MET A 1 -19.78 1.43 -2.63
N LEU A 2 -18.62 1.32 -1.99
CA LEU A 2 -17.38 1.87 -2.53
C LEU A 2 -16.78 0.93 -3.59
N ASP A 3 -16.31 1.50 -4.69
CA ASP A 3 -15.59 0.78 -5.73
C ASP A 3 -14.12 0.58 -5.30
N LYS A 4 -13.67 -0.68 -5.32
CA LYS A 4 -12.30 -1.07 -4.98
C LYS A 4 -11.27 -0.42 -5.91
N GLU A 5 -11.57 -0.29 -7.19
CA GLU A 5 -10.66 0.32 -8.18
C GLU A 5 -10.51 1.83 -7.93
N ALA A 6 -11.59 2.51 -7.52
CA ALA A 6 -11.52 3.92 -7.17
C ALA A 6 -10.64 4.18 -5.93
N ALA A 7 -10.74 3.32 -4.90
CA ALA A 7 -9.88 3.40 -3.72
C ALA A 7 -8.42 3.11 -4.07
N LYS A 8 -8.17 2.06 -4.86
CA LYS A 8 -6.83 1.69 -5.33
C LYS A 8 -6.19 2.85 -6.10
N PHE A 9 -6.85 3.35 -7.14
CA PHE A 9 -6.35 4.44 -7.96
C PHE A 9 -6.01 5.69 -7.15
N TRP A 10 -6.84 6.03 -6.16
CA TRP A 10 -6.57 7.18 -5.30
C TRP A 10 -5.33 6.97 -4.43
N ILE A 11 -5.17 5.80 -3.80
CA ILE A 11 -4.01 5.49 -2.96
C ILE A 11 -2.73 5.57 -3.81
N GLU A 12 -2.72 4.93 -4.98
CA GLU A 12 -1.59 4.95 -5.89
C GLU A 12 -1.22 6.38 -6.31
N THR A 13 -2.21 7.20 -6.64
CA THR A 13 -1.99 8.60 -7.02
C THR A 13 -1.38 9.42 -5.89
N ASN A 14 -1.81 9.22 -4.64
CA ASN A 14 -1.33 10.02 -3.51
C ASN A 14 0.02 9.55 -2.96
N LEU A 15 0.30 8.24 -3.01
CA LEU A 15 1.60 7.69 -2.63
C LEU A 15 2.67 8.00 -3.69
N ARG A 16 2.38 7.86 -4.98
CA ARG A 16 3.35 8.10 -6.08
C ARG A 16 3.70 9.58 -6.28
N ARG A 17 2.87 10.51 -5.81
CA ARG A 17 3.14 11.97 -5.91
C ARG A 17 4.29 12.43 -5.01
N ARG A 18 4.77 11.58 -4.12
CA ARG A 18 5.87 11.88 -3.21
C ARG A 18 7.04 10.99 -3.58
N ASP A 19 8.19 11.61 -3.89
CA ASP A 19 9.45 10.93 -4.21
C ASP A 19 10.02 10.10 -3.05
N THR A 20 9.30 10.01 -1.93
CA THR A 20 9.74 9.36 -0.70
C THR A 20 9.25 7.92 -0.59
N VAL A 21 8.18 7.54 -1.31
CA VAL A 21 7.62 6.18 -1.29
C VAL A 21 8.30 5.34 -2.37
N ASP A 22 9.15 4.40 -1.97
CA ASP A 22 9.80 3.48 -2.90
C ASP A 22 8.87 2.36 -3.34
N ARG A 23 8.14 1.77 -2.39
CA ARG A 23 7.27 0.60 -2.63
C ARG A 23 6.07 0.63 -1.69
N PHE A 24 4.96 0.06 -2.12
CA PHE A 24 3.83 -0.24 -1.23
C PHE A 24 3.10 -1.49 -1.70
N TYR A 25 2.42 -2.16 -0.77
CA TYR A 25 1.65 -3.37 -1.03
C TYR A 25 0.31 -3.31 -0.32
N PHE A 26 -0.75 -3.74 -1.00
CA PHE A 26 -2.05 -3.98 -0.38
C PHE A 26 -2.08 -5.36 0.26
N PHE A 27 -2.67 -5.48 1.44
CA PHE A 27 -2.84 -6.76 2.11
C PHE A 27 -4.19 -6.88 2.82
N GLY A 28 -4.38 -7.95 3.59
CA GLY A 28 -5.60 -8.17 4.36
C GLY A 28 -6.83 -8.34 3.47
N SER A 29 -7.97 -7.81 3.92
CA SER A 29 -9.24 -7.96 3.20
C SER A 29 -9.21 -7.34 1.80
N PHE A 30 -8.39 -6.30 1.62
CA PHE A 30 -8.24 -5.59 0.36
C PHE A 30 -7.47 -6.39 -0.70
N ALA A 31 -6.62 -7.35 -0.31
CA ALA A 31 -5.95 -8.23 -1.26
C ALA A 31 -6.89 -9.30 -1.86
N THR A 32 -8.04 -9.55 -1.24
CA THR A 32 -8.99 -10.56 -1.72
C THR A 32 -9.80 -10.06 -2.94
N PRO A 33 -10.23 -10.94 -3.87
CA PRO A 33 -10.94 -10.57 -5.11
C PRO A 33 -12.39 -10.05 -4.91
N SER A 34 -12.72 -9.51 -3.74
CA SER A 34 -14.02 -8.90 -3.47
C SER A 34 -14.17 -7.56 -4.20
N LYS A 35 -15.38 -7.31 -4.75
CA LYS A 35 -15.77 -6.00 -5.30
C LYS A 35 -16.18 -4.99 -4.23
N LYS A 36 -16.40 -5.43 -2.99
CA LYS A 36 -16.83 -4.60 -1.86
C LYS A 36 -15.73 -4.60 -0.82
N ILE A 37 -15.37 -3.42 -0.33
CA ILE A 37 -14.27 -3.26 0.61
C ILE A 37 -14.76 -2.61 1.91
N GLY A 38 -14.18 -3.05 3.02
CA GLY A 38 -14.23 -2.35 4.30
C GLY A 38 -13.01 -1.46 4.45
N ASP A 39 -12.39 -1.47 5.62
CA ASP A 39 -11.10 -0.80 5.83
C ASP A 39 -10.00 -1.36 4.90
N VAL A 40 -9.03 -0.52 4.56
CA VAL A 40 -7.94 -0.83 3.63
C VAL A 40 -6.63 -0.93 4.38
N ASP A 41 -5.91 -2.03 4.19
CA ASP A 41 -4.60 -2.24 4.79
C ASP A 41 -3.50 -2.17 3.73
N ILE A 42 -2.51 -1.32 3.95
CA ILE A 42 -1.31 -1.21 3.10
C ILE A 42 -0.04 -1.21 3.93
N VAL A 43 1.02 -1.74 3.32
CA VAL A 43 2.39 -1.55 3.80
C VAL A 43 3.11 -0.61 2.84
N VAL A 44 3.92 0.31 3.37
CA VAL A 44 4.69 1.28 2.61
C VAL A 44 6.16 1.23 3.04
N ILE A 45 7.06 1.25 2.07
CA ILE A 45 8.51 1.21 2.26
C ILE A 45 9.09 2.53 1.74
N PHE A 46 9.91 3.16 2.57
CA PHE A 46 10.53 4.46 2.30
C PHE A 46 12.05 4.37 2.40
N SER A 47 12.76 5.13 1.58
CA SER A 47 14.22 5.32 1.60
C SER A 47 14.65 6.55 2.40
N THR A 48 13.69 7.33 2.91
CA THR A 48 13.95 8.56 3.65
C THR A 48 13.30 8.51 5.03
N PHE A 49 14.05 8.97 6.03
CA PHE A 49 13.54 9.18 7.38
C PHE A 49 12.70 10.47 7.41
N ASP A 50 11.63 10.48 8.21
CA ASP A 50 10.61 11.55 8.36
C ASP A 50 9.43 11.54 7.35
N GLN A 51 8.56 10.54 7.48
CA GLN A 51 7.35 10.39 6.64
C GLN A 51 6.05 10.34 7.45
N TYR A 52 6.13 10.46 8.78
CA TYR A 52 4.99 10.25 9.67
C TYR A 52 3.85 11.24 9.41
N GLY A 53 4.18 12.54 9.25
CA GLY A 53 3.18 13.57 8.98
C GLY A 53 2.42 13.31 7.67
N PHE A 54 3.13 12.91 6.62
CA PHE A 54 2.55 12.57 5.33
C PHE A 54 1.61 11.34 5.40
N LEU A 55 2.02 10.30 6.13
CA LEU A 55 1.19 9.10 6.30
C LEU A 55 -0.10 9.41 7.04
N VAL A 56 -0.01 10.19 8.13
CA VAL A 56 -1.20 10.62 8.90
C VAL A 56 -2.15 11.46 8.05
N GLU A 57 -1.62 12.38 7.24
CA GLU A 57 -2.41 13.18 6.31
C GLU A 57 -3.09 12.30 5.25
N THR A 58 -2.37 11.33 4.69
CA THR A 58 -2.89 10.40 3.69
C THR A 58 -4.06 9.57 4.25
N CYS A 59 -3.92 9.05 5.47
CA CYS A 59 -5.00 8.30 6.13
C CYS A 59 -6.24 9.18 6.36
N ARG A 60 -6.06 10.43 6.79
CA ARG A 60 -7.16 11.37 7.01
C ARG A 60 -7.89 11.69 5.71
N ASN A 61 -7.15 12.09 4.67
CA ASN A 61 -7.71 12.42 3.37
C ASN A 61 -8.44 11.22 2.72
N PHE A 62 -7.91 10.00 2.92
CA PHE A 62 -8.58 8.78 2.48
C PHE A 62 -9.91 8.58 3.19
N ARG A 63 -9.93 8.70 4.52
CA ARG A 63 -11.14 8.56 5.33
C ARG A 63 -12.19 9.60 4.98
N ASP A 64 -11.81 10.85 4.83
CA ASP A 64 -12.72 11.94 4.46
C ASP A 64 -13.33 11.72 3.07
N LYS A 65 -12.57 11.12 2.15
CA LYS A 65 -13.02 10.86 0.78
C LYS A 65 -13.92 9.63 0.66
N PHE A 66 -13.60 8.54 1.34
CA PHE A 66 -14.22 7.24 1.12
C PHE A 66 -15.09 6.76 2.29
N GLY A 67 -15.03 7.42 3.45
CA GLY A 67 -15.80 7.07 4.64
C GLY A 67 -15.36 5.76 5.32
N ILE A 68 -14.19 5.23 4.95
CA ILE A 68 -13.57 4.00 5.47
C ILE A 68 -12.13 4.28 5.89
N SER A 69 -11.55 3.43 6.73
CA SER A 69 -10.20 3.64 7.26
C SER A 69 -9.13 3.13 6.29
N LEU A 70 -7.98 3.83 6.27
CA LEU A 70 -6.74 3.34 5.67
C LEU A 70 -5.74 3.10 6.79
N HIS A 71 -5.27 1.86 6.91
CA HIS A 71 -4.24 1.44 7.83
C HIS A 71 -2.93 1.29 7.07
N ILE A 72 -1.89 1.98 7.55
CA ILE A 72 -0.58 1.99 6.92
C ILE A 72 0.44 1.43 7.90
N GLN A 73 1.03 0.30 7.54
CA GLN A 73 2.27 -0.17 8.15
C GLN A 73 3.45 0.41 7.36
N SER A 74 4.37 1.11 8.02
CA SER A 74 5.52 1.73 7.35
C SER A 74 6.84 1.11 7.79
N PHE A 75 7.77 0.95 6.84
CA PHE A 75 9.14 0.51 7.09
C PHE A 75 10.14 1.42 6.37
N HIS A 76 11.33 1.57 6.96
CA HIS A 76 12.49 2.08 6.23
C HIS A 76 13.11 0.96 5.38
N ILE A 77 13.67 1.27 4.21
CA ILE A 77 14.24 0.28 3.29
C ILE A 77 15.37 -0.56 3.91
N ASP A 78 16.06 -0.01 4.91
CA ASP A 78 17.13 -0.70 5.64
C ASP A 78 16.61 -1.79 6.61
N GLN A 79 15.31 -1.78 6.93
CA GLN A 79 14.66 -2.76 7.82
C GLN A 79 14.28 -4.05 7.06
N ILE A 80 15.25 -4.63 6.37
CA ILE A 80 14.99 -5.74 5.42
C ILE A 80 14.39 -6.95 6.15
N GLU A 81 14.89 -7.30 7.33
CA GLU A 81 14.41 -8.45 8.10
C GLU A 81 12.96 -8.26 8.57
N GLU A 82 12.63 -7.08 9.10
CA GLU A 82 11.26 -6.77 9.55
C GLU A 82 10.28 -6.69 8.37
N ILE A 83 10.71 -6.14 7.24
CA ILE A 83 9.93 -6.16 6.00
C ILE A 83 9.64 -7.60 5.60
N GLU A 84 10.65 -8.47 5.58
CA GLU A 84 10.47 -9.86 5.16
C GLU A 84 9.61 -10.67 6.11
N GLU A 85 9.77 -10.50 7.42
CA GLU A 85 8.92 -11.12 8.43
C GLU A 85 7.46 -10.67 8.27
N PHE A 86 7.24 -9.35 8.14
CA PHE A 86 5.92 -8.80 7.95
C PHE A 86 5.24 -9.33 6.69
N LEU A 87 5.95 -9.31 5.55
CA LEU A 87 5.41 -9.80 4.27
C LEU A 87 5.03 -11.29 4.37
N LYS A 88 5.84 -12.11 5.06
CA LYS A 88 5.53 -13.53 5.31
C LYS A 88 4.28 -13.69 6.17
N MET A 89 4.21 -12.98 7.30
CA MET A 89 3.05 -13.05 8.22
C MET A 89 1.76 -12.56 7.58
N ALA A 90 1.84 -11.53 6.73
CA ALA A 90 0.70 -10.98 5.99
C ALA A 90 0.28 -11.85 4.79
N ASN A 91 0.95 -12.99 4.55
CA ASN A 91 0.76 -13.86 3.39
C ASN A 91 0.89 -13.11 2.05
N ILE A 92 1.77 -12.11 2.02
CA ILE A 92 2.12 -11.36 0.81
C ILE A 92 3.29 -12.12 0.17
N ASN A 93 2.97 -13.07 -0.71
CA ASN A 93 4.02 -13.78 -1.44
C ASN A 93 4.76 -12.78 -2.35
N ARG A 94 6.06 -12.56 -2.08
CA ARG A 94 7.01 -12.04 -3.08
C ARG A 94 7.01 -13.04 -4.23
N GLY A 95 6.21 -12.79 -5.26
CA GLY A 95 6.40 -13.47 -6.54
C GLY A 95 7.90 -13.37 -6.88
N ASN A 96 8.52 -14.51 -7.20
CA ASN A 96 9.90 -14.59 -7.68
C ASN A 96 10.19 -13.43 -8.64
N ASP A 97 11.35 -12.77 -8.46
CA ASP A 97 12.09 -11.93 -9.43
C ASP A 97 12.74 -10.67 -8.83
N GLY A 98 12.73 -10.47 -7.51
CA GLY A 98 13.31 -9.25 -6.89
C GLY A 98 12.53 -7.96 -7.20
N LYS A 99 11.42 -8.09 -7.93
CA LYS A 99 10.31 -7.15 -8.05
C LYS A 99 9.19 -7.76 -7.23
N GLY A 100 8.89 -7.21 -6.05
CA GLY A 100 7.77 -7.69 -5.21
C GLY A 100 6.47 -7.79 -6.00
N PRO A 101 5.41 -8.44 -5.48
CA PRO A 101 4.25 -8.85 -6.26
C PRO A 101 3.70 -7.67 -7.08
N ALA A 102 3.93 -7.73 -8.40
CA ALA A 102 3.29 -6.83 -9.33
C ALA A 102 1.85 -7.30 -9.48
N LEU A 103 0.91 -6.51 -8.97
CA LEU A 103 -0.39 -6.43 -9.62
C LEU A 103 -0.34 -5.22 -10.53
N PHE A 104 0.35 -5.37 -11.66
CA PHE A 104 0.00 -4.97 -13.03
C PHE A 104 1.27 -5.10 -13.91
N ASP A 105 1.45 -6.25 -14.56
CA ASP A 105 2.00 -6.22 -15.92
C ASP A 105 0.87 -5.72 -16.81
N ASN A 106 0.90 -4.42 -17.10
CA ASN A 106 0.29 -3.86 -18.30
C ASN A 106 1.37 -2.96 -18.91
N GLU A 107 2.17 -3.59 -19.76
CA GLU A 107 2.94 -2.91 -20.79
C GLU A 107 1.93 -2.05 -21.59
N VAL A 108 2.01 -0.74 -21.47
CA VAL A 108 1.39 0.17 -22.43
C VAL A 108 2.54 0.69 -23.31
N SER A 109 2.70 -0.01 -24.44
CA SER A 109 3.63 0.22 -25.58
C SER A 109 5.13 0.08 -25.31
#